data_AF-A0A9E5VS13-F1
#
_entry.id   AF-A0A9E5VS13-F1
#
_cell.length_a   1.000
_cell.length_b   1.000
_cell.length_c   1.000
_cell.angle_alpha   90.00
_cell.angle_beta   90.00
_cell.angle_gamma   90.00
#
_symmetry.space_group_name_H-M   'P 1'
#
loop_
_entity.id
_entity.type
_entity.pdbx_description
1 polymer ?
#
loop_
_entity_poly.entity_id
_entity_poly.type
_entity_poly.pdbx_seq_one_letter_code
_entity_poly.pdbx_strand_id
1 'polypeptide(L)' 'MSKYDHLLFELFPEETHWGSWCAKPQGYFRGENSMPGATYHVGFQTIVKSVNIGVPHFHAGA' A
#
# COMPACT_ATOMS: atom_id res chain seq x y z
N MET A 1 27.62 3.65 7.20
CA MET A 1 26.62 4.12 6.23
C MET A 1 27.06 3.67 4.86
N SER A 2 26.23 2.89 4.15
CA SER A 2 26.50 2.45 2.78
C SER A 2 26.25 3.59 1.78
N LYS A 3 26.77 3.43 0.56
CA LYS A 3 26.60 4.39 -0.55
C LYS A 3 25.12 4.71 -0.85
N TYR A 4 24.21 3.78 -0.57
CA TYR A 4 22.81 3.89 -0.99
C TYR A 4 21.83 4.09 0.17
N ASP A 5 22.31 4.35 1.39
CA ASP A 5 21.43 4.50 2.56
C ASP A 5 20.41 5.63 2.39
N HIS A 6 20.73 6.67 1.61
CA HIS A 6 19.83 7.78 1.27
C HIS A 6 18.67 7.41 0.32
N LEU A 7 18.68 6.19 -0.23
CA LEU A 7 17.60 5.65 -1.07
C LEU A 7 16.69 4.69 -0.30
N LEU A 8 16.94 4.47 1.00
CA LEU A 8 16.15 3.59 1.84
C LEU A 8 15.07 4.42 2.55
N PHE A 9 13.81 4.16 2.20
CA PHE A 9 12.64 4.76 2.82
C PHE A 9 11.80 3.66 3.46
N GLU A 10 11.66 3.71 4.78
CA GLU A 10 10.86 2.75 5.52
C GLU A 10 9.38 3.10 5.44
N LEU A 11 8.56 2.11 5.07
CA LEU A 11 7.12 2.25 5.15
C LEU A 11 6.67 1.92 6.57
N PHE A 12 5.75 2.73 7.08
CA PHE A 12 5.17 2.49 8.40
C PHE A 12 3.93 1.60 8.28
N PRO A 13 3.72 0.66 9.22
CA PRO A 13 2.51 -0.14 9.25
C PRO A 13 1.29 0.76 9.44
N GLU A 14 0.30 0.68 8.56
CA GLU A 14 -0.95 1.42 8.71
C GLU A 14 -2.08 0.46 9.14
N GLU A 15 -2.73 0.80 10.26
CA GLU A 15 -3.97 0.13 10.65
C GLU A 15 -5.12 0.56 9.73
N THR A 16 -5.86 -0.43 9.26
CA THR A 16 -6.96 -0.26 8.31
C THR A 16 -8.09 -1.23 8.66
N HIS A 17 -9.33 -0.80 8.39
CA HIS A 17 -10.53 -1.54 8.77
C HIS A 17 -11.31 -2.05 7.54
N TRP A 18 -10.60 -2.71 6.61
CA TRP A 18 -11.20 -3.17 5.35
C TRP A 18 -12.03 -4.45 5.50
N GLY A 19 -11.89 -5.15 6.62
CA GLY A 19 -12.60 -6.37 6.96
C GLY A 19 -11.66 -7.57 7.08
N SER A 20 -12.20 -8.73 7.45
CA SER A 20 -11.39 -9.92 7.74
C SER A 20 -10.75 -10.59 6.51
N TRP A 21 -10.96 -10.03 5.32
CA TRP A 21 -10.44 -10.53 4.04
C TRP A 21 -9.09 -9.90 3.66
N CYS A 22 -8.70 -8.78 4.25
CA CYS A 22 -7.39 -8.16 4.06
C CYS A 22 -6.57 -8.27 5.35
N ALA A 23 -5.32 -8.70 5.24
CA ALA A 23 -4.41 -8.73 6.39
C ALA A 23 -4.15 -7.33 6.93
N LYS A 24 -3.89 -7.24 8.24
CA LYS A 24 -3.45 -6.03 8.93
C LYS A 24 -2.20 -6.33 9.77
N PRO A 25 -1.28 -5.35 9.93
CA PRO A 25 -1.27 -4.02 9.31
C PRO A 25 -1.02 -4.08 7.79
N GLN A 26 -1.34 -3.00 7.08
CA GLN A 26 -1.12 -2.88 5.64
C GLN A 26 0.07 -1.94 5.37
N GLY A 27 0.77 -2.19 4.25
CA GLY A 27 1.79 -1.28 3.75
C GLY A 27 1.18 -0.28 2.78
N TYR A 28 1.49 1.00 2.94
CA TYR A 28 1.13 2.02 1.96
C TYR A 28 2.35 2.89 1.63
N PHE A 29 2.50 3.16 0.34
CA PHE A 29 3.35 4.22 -0.17
C PHE A 29 2.47 5.46 -0.38
N ARG A 30 2.74 6.52 0.38
CA ARG A 30 1.93 7.73 0.50
C ARG A 30 2.61 8.95 -0.14
N GLY A 31 3.23 8.78 -1.30
CA GLY A 31 3.89 9.86 -2.03
C GLY A 31 4.93 10.57 -1.16
N GLU A 32 4.83 11.91 -1.09
CA GLU A 32 5.71 12.79 -0.30
C GLU A 32 5.92 12.32 1.15
N ASN A 33 4.89 11.73 1.76
CA ASN A 33 4.96 11.24 3.15
C ASN A 33 5.84 9.97 3.30
N SER A 34 6.05 9.22 2.22
CA SER A 34 6.91 8.04 2.19
C SER A 34 8.27 8.31 1.56
N MET A 35 8.34 9.18 0.55
CA MET A 35 9.58 9.56 -0.12
C MET A 35 9.46 11.00 -0.62
N PRO A 36 10.37 11.92 -0.24
CA PRO A 36 10.34 13.29 -0.71
C PRO A 36 10.35 13.39 -2.24
N GLY A 37 9.46 14.22 -2.79
CA GLY A 37 9.26 14.42 -4.22
C GLY A 37 8.38 13.37 -4.91
N ALA A 38 7.90 12.34 -4.20
CA ALA A 38 7.06 11.31 -4.80
C ALA A 38 5.60 11.76 -4.91
N THR A 39 5.02 11.62 -6.11
CA THR A 39 3.60 11.89 -6.37
C THR A 39 2.76 10.62 -6.48
N TYR A 40 3.40 9.45 -6.44
CA TYR A 40 2.73 8.17 -6.58
C TYR A 40 2.15 7.70 -5.25
N HIS A 41 0.94 7.14 -5.29
CA HIS A 41 0.26 6.60 -4.12
C HIS A 41 -0.21 5.17 -4.41
N VAL A 42 0.26 4.21 -3.62
CA VAL A 42 -0.11 2.80 -3.80
C VAL A 42 -0.17 2.08 -2.46
N GLY A 43 -1.13 1.17 -2.33
CA GLY A 43 -1.19 0.24 -1.21
C GLY A 43 -0.67 -1.14 -1.59
N PHE A 44 -0.10 -1.84 -0.62
CA PHE A 44 0.34 -3.23 -0.73
C PHE A 44 -0.57 -4.09 0.14
N GLN A 45 -1.62 -4.64 -0.47
CA GLN A 45 -2.62 -5.47 0.23
C GLN A 45 -2.32 -6.97 0.09
N THR A 46 -2.39 -7.67 1.22
CA THR A 46 -2.41 -9.14 1.25
C THR A 46 -3.83 -9.63 1.50
N ILE A 47 -4.42 -10.25 0.48
CA ILE A 47 -5.77 -10.81 0.55
C ILE A 47 -5.69 -12.22 1.16
N VAL A 48 -6.35 -12.40 2.31
CA VAL A 48 -6.29 -13.63 3.12
C VAL A 48 -7.60 -14.44 3.11
N LYS A 49 -8.68 -13.89 2.55
CA LYS A 49 -9.94 -14.60 2.32
C LYS A 49 -10.53 -14.20 0.98
N SER A 50 -11.41 -15.06 0.45
CA SER A 50 -12.10 -14.74 -0.80
C SER A 50 -12.88 -13.43 -0.69
N VAL A 51 -12.65 -12.55 -1.66
CA VAL A 51 -13.39 -11.31 -1.89
C VAL A 51 -14.35 -11.52 -3.04
N ASN A 52 -15.23 -12.53 -2.94
CA ASN A 52 -16.21 -12.85 -3.99
C ASN A 52 -17.00 -11.60 -4.38
N ILE A 53 -16.51 -10.92 -5.41
CA ILE A 53 -17.07 -9.71 -5.97
C ILE A 53 -17.99 -10.21 -7.08
N GLY A 54 -19.29 -10.08 -6.87
CA GLY A 54 -20.32 -10.63 -7.77
C GLY A 54 -20.35 -10.00 -9.15
N VAL A 55 -19.61 -8.91 -9.38
CA VAL A 55 -19.52 -8.18 -10.65
C VAL A 55 -18.10 -7.64 -10.87
N PRO A 56 -17.52 -7.68 -12.08
CA PRO A 56 -16.18 -7.15 -12.32
C PRO A 56 -16.03 -5.70 -11.85
N HIS A 57 -14.98 -5.42 -11.06
CA HIS A 57 -14.61 -4.07 -10.66
C HIS A 57 -13.38 -3.62 -11.44
N PHE A 58 -13.50 -2.54 -12.20
CA PHE A 58 -12.41 -1.97 -12.98
C PHE A 58 -12.04 -0.60 -12.39
N HIS A 59 -10.75 -0.41 -12.10
CA HIS A 59 -10.22 0.92 -11.84
C HIS A 59 -10.02 1.60 -13.19
N ALA A 60 -10.77 2.68 -13.46
CA ALA A 60 -10.44 3.55 -14.59
C ALA A 60 -9.02 4.08 -14.35
N GLY A 61 -8.15 3.96 -15.35
CA GLY A 61 -6.75 4.38 -15.25
C GLY A 61 -6.66 5.83 -14.76
N ALA A 62 -5.78 6.04 -13.78
CA ALA A 62 -5.41 7.36 -13.28
C ALA A 62 -4.69 8.18 -14.34
#